data_AF-A0A0F9S930-F1
#
_entry.id   AF-A0A0F9S930-F1
#
_cell.length_a   1.000
_cell.length_b   1.000
_cell.length_c   1.000
_cell.angle_alpha   90.00
_cell.angle_beta   90.00
_cell.angle_gamma   90.00
#
_symmetry.space_group_name_H-M   'P 1'
#
loop_
_entity.id
_entity.type
_entity.pdbx_description
1 polymer ?
#
loop_
_entity_poly.entity_id
_entity_poly.type
_entity_poly.pdbx_seq_one_letter_code
_entity_poly.pdbx_strand_id
1 'polypeptide(L)' 'MPLTAKGKKVLASMKKTYGAKRGEEIFYKSQKKGTIKGTHR' A
#
# COMPACT_ATOMS: atom_id res chain seq x y z
N MET A 1 0.11 -10.12 -7.63
CA MET A 1 0.88 -8.91 -7.96
C MET A 1 2.04 -8.77 -6.97
N PRO A 2 3.29 -8.93 -7.38
CA PRO A 2 4.43 -8.69 -6.49
C PRO A 2 4.56 -7.19 -6.16
N LEU A 3 4.70 -6.87 -4.88
CA LEU A 3 4.95 -5.49 -4.43
C LEU A 3 6.37 -5.05 -4.82
N THR A 4 6.48 -3.83 -5.36
CA THR A 4 7.79 -3.18 -5.57
C THR A 4 8.41 -2.78 -4.24
N ALA A 5 9.70 -2.45 -4.22
CA ALA A 5 10.35 -1.91 -3.01
C ALA A 5 9.63 -0.66 -2.47
N LYS A 6 9.12 0.20 -3.38
CA LYS A 6 8.27 1.34 -3.03
C LYS A 6 6.94 0.89 -2.43
N GLY A 7 6.26 -0.08 -3.05
CA GLY A 7 5.01 -0.65 -2.54
C GLY A 7 5.15 -1.20 -1.12
N LYS A 8 6.24 -1.94 -0.83
CA LYS A 8 6.53 -2.47 0.51
C LYS A 8 6.74 -1.36 1.54
N LYS A 9 7.49 -0.29 1.21
CA LYS A 9 7.68 0.86 2.12
C LYS A 9 6.36 1.56 2.44
N VAL A 10 5.54 1.84 1.42
CA VAL A 10 4.24 2.51 1.62
C VAL A 10 3.29 1.62 2.43
N LEU A 11 3.25 0.32 2.14
CA LEU A 11 2.44 -0.62 2.88
C LEU A 11 2.87 -0.70 4.34
N ALA A 12 4.18 -0.74 4.62
CA ALA A 12 4.71 -0.73 5.98
C ALA A 12 4.33 0.54 6.74
N SER A 13 4.47 1.71 6.12
CA SER A 13 4.03 2.98 6.72
C SER A 13 2.52 2.99 6.99
N MET A 14 1.70 2.54 6.04
CA MET A 14 0.25 2.44 6.18
C MET A 14 -0.15 1.51 7.33
N LYS A 15 0.52 0.35 7.45
CA LYS A 15 0.31 -0.59 8.56
C LYS A 15 0.72 0.02 9.90
N LYS A 16 1.77 0.84 9.94
CA LYS A 16 2.22 1.54 11.15
C LYS A 16 1.24 2.63 11.58
N THR A 17 0.66 3.36 10.62
CA THR A 17 -0.27 4.47 10.91
C THR A 17 -1.68 3.99 11.22
N TYR A 18 -2.22 3.03 10.44
CA TYR A 18 -3.62 2.61 10.52
C TYR A 18 -3.82 1.21 11.14
N GLY A 19 -2.74 0.50 11.44
CA GLY A 19 -2.77 -0.90 11.86
C GLY A 19 -2.71 -1.88 10.69
N ALA A 20 -2.37 -3.14 10.99
CA ALA A 20 -2.08 -4.16 9.97
C ALA A 20 -3.21 -4.35 8.95
N LYS A 21 -4.46 -4.55 9.43
CA LYS A 21 -5.64 -4.75 8.58
C LYS A 21 -6.01 -3.49 7.80
N ARG A 22 -6.19 -2.38 8.51
CA ARG A 22 -6.72 -1.14 7.90
C ARG A 22 -5.69 -0.48 6.98
N GLY A 23 -4.41 -0.58 7.30
CA GLY A 23 -3.32 -0.13 6.45
C GLY A 23 -3.23 -0.90 5.13
N GLU A 24 -3.48 -2.22 5.15
CA GLU A 24 -3.60 -3.02 3.92
C GLU A 24 -4.81 -2.60 3.08
N GLU A 25 -5.98 -2.46 3.69
CA GLU A 25 -7.18 -2.04 2.97
C GLU A 25 -7.02 -0.67 2.31
N ILE A 26 -6.49 0.31 3.05
CA ILE A 26 -6.27 1.66 2.54
C ILE A 26 -5.23 1.63 1.43
N PHE A 27 -4.16 0.84 1.57
CA PHE A 27 -3.14 0.70 0.53
C PHE A 27 -3.74 0.19 -0.78
N TYR A 28 -4.48 -0.92 -0.74
CA TYR A 28 -5.10 -1.48 -1.95
C TYR A 28 -6.20 -0.58 -2.53
N LYS A 29 -7.02 0.08 -1.68
CA LYS A 29 -8.02 1.06 -2.13
C LYS A 29 -7.37 2.26 -2.81
N SER A 30 -6.36 2.85 -2.19
CA SER A 30 -5.64 4.02 -2.72
C SER A 30 -4.95 3.70 -4.04
N GLN A 31 -4.52 2.45 -4.18
CA GLN A 31 -3.91 1.97 -5.40
C GLN A 31 -4.94 1.76 -6.53
N LYS A 32 -6.07 1.13 -6.23
CA LYS A 32 -7.19 0.99 -7.17
C LYS A 32 -7.73 2.36 -7.61
N LYS A 33 -7.73 3.34 -6.71
CA LYS A 33 -8.10 4.74 -6.99
C LYS A 33 -7.05 5.49 -7.83
N GLY A 34 -5.85 4.93 -8.00
CA GLY A 34 -4.75 5.57 -8.73
C GLY A 34 -4.00 6.65 -7.96
N THR A 35 -4.26 6.79 -6.65
CA THR A 35 -3.57 7.74 -5.75
C THR A 35 -2.12 7.32 -5.52
N ILE A 36 -1.85 6.01 -5.47
CA ILE A 36 -0.51 5.46 -5.32
C ILE A 36 -0.23 4.57 -6.53
N LYS A 37 0.68 5.00 -7.41
CA LYS A 37 1.10 4.27 -8.62
C LYS A 37 2.52 3.73 -8.49
N GLY A 38 2.84 2.67 -9.23
CA GLY A 38 4.17 2.04 -9.25
C GLY A 38 4.51 1.23 -7.98
N THR A 39 3.50 0.79 -7.24
CA THR A 39 3.62 0.00 -6.02
C THR A 39 3.58 -1.51 -6.26
N HIS A 40 3.11 -1.95 -7.43
CA HIS A 40 3.22 -3.32 -7.92
C HIS A 40 3.93 -3.35 -9.26
N ARG A 41 4.55 -4.49 -9.56
CA ARG A 41 5.19 -4.78 -10.85
C ARG A 41 4.27 -5.64 -11.70
#